data_AF-A0A8J5BMH9-F1
#
_entry.id   AF-A0A8J5BMH9-F1
#
_cell.length_a   1.000
_cell.length_b   1.000
_cell.length_c   1.000
_cell.angle_alpha   90.00
_cell.angle_beta   90.00
_cell.angle_gamma   90.00
#
_symmetry.space_group_name_H-M   'P 1'
#
loop_
_entity.id
_entity.type
_entity.pdbx_description
1 polymer ?
#
loop_
_entity_poly.entity_id
_entity_poly.type
_entity_poly.pdbx_seq_one_letter_code
_entity_poly.pdbx_strand_id
1 'polypeptide(L)'
;MASERPDQEYIDTFWKLSSNDPEERVEGCKELISSTDSEVKWNYGIKRLIKGLASPKPSARLGFSTALTEFVSLPYGLTVDGYFDLLNEHLPLASGMKTKEIRNTLLGRLFGVQAISGSQLLRIDDSEGFQRFIDYAVEISVKKAWLRELAFFAIVQFIKREMGSNKKLADKSYIIEKLKDTKLDKTPEAVAIYLTIGGGDWDPLAKNNAVELGKILKDVSSPQDDDNSKQKGNWSPKPNFVWPMILQILSQDEVEEVKETKKSKKDKKKDKKKEAKEEPERITLPVFWNIVVDQSLFAQSASPERKYWGFEILQLALGIVSKDKVGILLSPNLLRTLINQLGSSDRLLNKAAKHVVTKLTELAPTPVGPEIIKALLLNPGGSLNFDRLTKTKTIHTMLANVDMSAVPTIIELLKQVFIAPDEKAGKALDGKRQWALDQMLGLVRRFHVEALANADVDWIDEIIKFMIRWGFFKDNSGKKRKIDESEFVPLSHRTVNDCLGRFNSVLSAVLNTARPDSNTWAYAAWNYLSSMMSERFSRLRIRV
;
A
#
# COMPACT_ATOMS: atom_id res chain seq x y z
N MET A 1 -23.29 48.13 29.34
CA MET A 1 -24.24 47.13 28.80
C MET A 1 -23.84 45.79 29.38
N ALA A 2 -24.66 45.23 30.27
CA ALA A 2 -24.39 43.92 30.86
C ALA A 2 -24.41 42.87 29.74
N SER A 3 -23.38 42.02 29.67
CA SER A 3 -23.35 40.93 28.70
C SER A 3 -24.49 39.97 29.03
N GLU A 4 -25.54 39.96 28.23
CA GLU A 4 -26.58 38.93 28.32
C GLU A 4 -25.89 37.57 28.15
N ARG A 5 -26.05 36.72 29.16
CA ARG A 5 -25.52 35.35 29.13
C ARG A 5 -26.62 34.48 28.50
N PRO A 6 -26.28 33.54 27.60
CA PRO A 6 -27.24 32.57 27.10
C PRO A 6 -27.97 31.82 28.21
N ASP A 7 -29.16 31.33 27.90
CA ASP A 7 -29.92 30.42 28.76
C ASP A 7 -29.13 29.12 29.08
N GLN A 8 -29.55 28.43 30.14
CA GLN A 8 -28.85 27.26 30.63
C GLN A 8 -28.94 26.07 29.65
N GLU A 9 -30.04 25.95 28.92
CA GLU A 9 -30.25 24.90 27.92
C GLU A 9 -29.21 24.99 26.80
N TYR A 10 -28.96 26.20 26.29
CA TYR A 10 -27.89 26.47 25.33
C TYR A 10 -26.51 26.12 25.90
N ILE A 11 -26.23 26.50 27.16
CA ILE A 11 -24.94 26.21 27.80
C ILE A 11 -24.73 24.70 28.00
N ASP A 12 -25.81 23.94 28.21
CA ASP A 12 -25.72 22.50 28.48
C ASP A 12 -25.34 21.67 27.25
N THR A 13 -25.60 22.19 26.04
CA THR A 13 -25.14 21.56 24.78
C THR A 13 -23.62 21.33 24.76
N PHE A 14 -22.83 22.20 25.41
CA PHE A 14 -21.37 22.07 25.48
C PHE A 14 -20.89 20.89 26.33
N TRP A 15 -21.71 20.38 27.26
CA TRP A 15 -21.37 19.18 28.02
C TRP A 15 -21.45 17.95 27.12
N LYS A 16 -22.45 17.87 26.24
CA LYS A 16 -22.61 16.81 25.24
C LYS A 16 -21.40 16.74 24.31
N LEU A 17 -20.84 17.89 23.90
CA LEU A 17 -19.60 17.95 23.11
C LEU A 17 -18.39 17.31 23.80
N SER A 18 -18.39 17.24 25.13
CA SER A 18 -17.32 16.64 25.93
C SER A 18 -17.55 15.16 26.25
N SER A 19 -18.65 14.57 25.78
CA SER A 19 -18.97 13.17 26.05
C SER A 19 -17.96 12.21 25.42
N ASN A 20 -17.76 11.07 26.06
CA ASN A 20 -16.98 9.97 25.48
C ASN A 20 -17.78 9.23 24.39
N ASP A 21 -19.10 9.33 24.41
CA ASP A 21 -19.98 8.76 23.40
C ASP A 21 -19.95 9.60 22.11
N PRO A 22 -19.56 9.02 20.95
CA PRO A 22 -19.64 9.70 19.67
C PRO A 22 -21.03 10.19 19.27
N GLU A 23 -22.09 9.44 19.58
CA GLU A 23 -23.46 9.80 19.18
C GLU A 23 -23.94 11.02 19.97
N GLU A 24 -23.68 11.04 21.28
CA GLU A 24 -23.99 12.18 22.15
C GLU A 24 -23.25 13.45 21.72
N ARG A 25 -21.98 13.31 21.28
CA ARG A 25 -21.22 14.45 20.73
C ARG A 25 -21.85 15.00 19.45
N VAL A 26 -22.27 14.13 18.54
CA VAL A 26 -22.92 14.54 17.28
C VAL A 26 -24.24 15.24 17.56
N GLU A 27 -25.04 14.72 18.49
CA GLU A 27 -26.30 15.35 18.86
C GLU A 27 -26.08 16.71 19.53
N GLY A 28 -25.10 16.80 20.43
CA GLY A 28 -24.68 18.07 21.02
C GLY A 28 -24.24 19.12 19.99
N CYS A 29 -23.59 18.70 18.89
CA CYS A 29 -23.24 19.60 17.80
C CYS A 29 -24.50 20.15 17.11
N LYS A 30 -25.45 19.27 16.75
CA LYS A 30 -26.69 19.68 16.07
C LYS A 30 -27.50 20.64 16.93
N GLU A 31 -27.72 20.28 18.20
CA GLU A 31 -28.47 21.10 19.15
C GLU A 31 -27.82 22.48 19.35
N LEU A 32 -26.49 22.54 19.50
CA LEU A 32 -25.77 23.80 19.64
C LEU A 32 -25.97 24.70 18.41
N ILE A 33 -25.85 24.13 17.20
CA ILE A 33 -26.02 24.87 15.95
C ILE A 33 -27.47 25.36 15.81
N SER A 34 -28.46 24.48 16.03
CA SER A 34 -29.88 24.83 15.86
C SER A 34 -30.41 25.81 16.90
N SER A 35 -29.84 25.81 18.11
CA SER A 35 -30.23 26.71 19.20
C SER A 35 -29.48 28.06 19.18
N THR A 36 -28.52 28.24 18.26
CA THR A 36 -27.83 29.52 18.04
C THR A 36 -28.67 30.43 17.15
N ASP A 37 -29.53 31.22 17.78
CA ASP A 37 -30.55 32.08 17.14
C ASP A 37 -30.27 33.59 17.28
N SER A 38 -29.19 33.97 17.96
CA SER A 38 -28.89 35.36 18.33
C SER A 38 -27.39 35.62 18.38
N GLU A 39 -26.99 36.88 18.15
CA GLU A 39 -25.59 37.30 18.25
C GLU A 39 -25.00 37.04 19.65
N VAL A 40 -25.82 37.13 20.69
CA VAL A 40 -25.42 36.84 22.08
C VAL A 40 -24.97 35.38 22.22
N LYS A 41 -25.81 34.44 21.76
CA LYS A 41 -25.48 33.00 21.78
C LYS A 41 -24.31 32.69 20.88
N TRP A 42 -24.25 33.30 19.69
CA TRP A 42 -23.14 33.10 18.76
C TRP A 42 -21.80 33.56 19.35
N ASN A 43 -21.74 34.78 19.88
CA ASN A 43 -20.55 35.35 20.53
C ASN A 43 -20.12 34.54 21.75
N TYR A 44 -21.05 34.00 22.54
CA TYR A 44 -20.71 33.09 23.63
C TYR A 44 -20.14 31.77 23.09
N GLY A 45 -20.81 31.21 22.09
CA GLY A 45 -20.52 29.89 21.54
C GLY A 45 -19.15 29.83 20.89
N ILE A 46 -18.82 30.78 20.00
CA ILE A 46 -17.53 30.80 19.30
C ILE A 46 -16.36 30.84 20.29
N LYS A 47 -16.45 31.68 21.33
CA LYS A 47 -15.43 31.81 22.38
C LYS A 47 -15.28 30.54 23.19
N ARG A 48 -16.40 29.89 23.55
CA ARG A 48 -16.40 28.65 24.32
C ARG A 48 -15.88 27.47 23.49
N LEU A 49 -16.24 27.41 22.20
CA LEU A 49 -15.75 26.40 21.27
C LEU A 49 -14.23 26.47 21.12
N ILE A 50 -13.70 27.67 20.84
CA ILE A 50 -12.26 27.90 20.68
C ILE A 50 -11.49 27.51 21.95
N LYS A 51 -11.95 27.92 23.14
CA LYS A 51 -11.31 27.54 24.41
C LYS A 51 -11.35 26.02 24.64
N GLY A 52 -12.42 25.36 24.22
CA GLY A 52 -12.60 23.91 24.29
C GLY A 52 -11.56 23.10 23.49
N LEU A 53 -10.97 23.69 22.44
CA LEU A 53 -9.96 23.02 21.61
C LEU A 53 -8.68 22.69 22.39
N ALA A 54 -8.35 23.46 23.44
CA ALA A 54 -7.22 23.20 24.33
C ALA A 54 -7.57 22.29 25.52
N SER A 55 -8.75 21.64 25.50
CA SER A 55 -9.12 20.70 26.55
C SER A 55 -8.10 19.58 26.70
N PRO A 56 -7.75 19.14 27.93
CA PRO A 56 -6.89 17.98 28.12
C PRO A 56 -7.56 16.67 27.68
N LYS A 57 -8.89 16.62 27.61
CA LYS A 57 -9.66 15.42 27.23
C LYS A 57 -9.71 15.28 25.70
N PRO A 58 -9.20 14.16 25.12
CA PRO A 58 -9.24 13.95 23.67
C PRO A 58 -10.65 13.95 23.06
N SER A 59 -11.62 13.33 23.73
CA SER A 59 -13.03 13.29 23.31
C SER A 59 -13.64 14.69 23.20
N ALA A 60 -13.37 15.54 24.20
CA ALA A 60 -13.79 16.94 24.17
C ALA A 60 -13.16 17.70 23.00
N ARG A 61 -11.85 17.59 22.78
CA ARG A 61 -11.20 18.28 21.64
C ARG A 61 -11.85 17.91 20.31
N LEU A 62 -12.22 16.64 20.13
CA LEU A 62 -12.93 16.18 18.94
C LEU A 62 -14.31 16.82 18.82
N GLY A 63 -15.15 16.75 19.86
CA GLY A 63 -16.50 17.34 19.82
C GLY A 63 -16.51 18.85 19.62
N PHE A 64 -15.64 19.57 20.35
CA PHE A 64 -15.47 21.02 20.20
C PHE A 64 -14.97 21.40 18.80
N SER A 65 -14.01 20.66 18.24
CA SER A 65 -13.50 20.91 16.89
C SER A 65 -14.57 20.66 15.83
N THR A 66 -15.34 19.58 15.94
CA THR A 66 -16.42 19.25 15.00
C THR A 66 -17.53 20.31 15.04
N ALA A 67 -17.97 20.69 16.23
CA ALA A 67 -18.97 21.76 16.37
C ALA A 67 -18.46 23.08 15.78
N LEU A 68 -17.18 23.43 16.03
CA LEU A 68 -16.58 24.66 15.51
C LEU A 68 -16.55 24.70 13.98
N THR A 69 -16.28 23.57 13.31
CA THR A 69 -16.27 23.48 11.83
C THR A 69 -17.58 24.00 11.22
N GLU A 70 -18.72 23.62 11.79
CA GLU A 70 -20.03 24.07 11.32
C GLU A 70 -20.38 25.46 11.84
N PHE A 71 -20.08 25.73 13.12
CA PHE A 71 -20.46 26.95 13.82
C PHE A 71 -19.87 28.22 13.19
N VAL A 72 -18.65 28.14 12.67
CA VAL A 72 -18.00 29.29 11.99
C VAL A 72 -18.64 29.65 10.65
N SER A 73 -19.49 28.77 10.11
CA SER A 73 -20.21 28.98 8.85
C SER A 73 -21.59 29.60 9.06
N LEU A 74 -22.00 29.84 10.32
CA LEU A 74 -23.26 30.53 10.63
C LEU A 74 -23.21 32.00 10.17
N PRO A 75 -24.35 32.58 9.75
CA PRO A 75 -24.41 33.87 9.05
C PRO A 75 -24.28 35.10 9.97
N TYR A 76 -23.23 35.13 10.81
CA TYR A 76 -22.93 36.22 11.76
C TYR A 76 -21.74 37.09 11.34
N GLY A 77 -21.35 37.05 10.05
CA GLY A 77 -20.35 37.96 9.49
C GLY A 77 -18.90 37.72 9.92
N LEU A 78 -18.58 36.54 10.44
CA LEU A 78 -17.20 36.16 10.76
C LEU A 78 -16.35 36.12 9.47
N THR A 79 -15.17 36.72 9.50
CA THR A 79 -14.17 36.64 8.43
C THR A 79 -13.09 35.61 8.78
N VAL A 80 -12.33 35.15 7.78
CA VAL A 80 -11.18 34.26 8.01
C VAL A 80 -10.15 34.91 8.94
N ASP A 81 -9.86 36.19 8.75
CA ASP A 81 -8.92 36.91 9.62
C ASP A 81 -9.45 37.03 11.06
N GLY A 82 -10.72 37.42 11.22
CA GLY A 82 -11.37 37.50 12.53
C GLY A 82 -11.42 36.15 13.25
N TYR A 83 -11.51 35.04 12.52
CA TYR A 83 -11.42 33.70 13.10
C TYR A 83 -10.03 33.43 13.72
N PHE A 84 -8.95 33.77 13.00
CA PHE A 84 -7.59 33.58 13.51
C PHE A 84 -7.25 34.55 14.65
N ASP A 85 -7.82 35.75 14.65
CA ASP A 85 -7.72 36.67 15.77
C ASP A 85 -8.39 36.12 17.03
N LEU A 86 -9.60 35.57 16.90
CA LEU A 86 -10.28 34.89 18.02
C LEU A 86 -9.49 33.66 18.52
N LEU A 87 -8.86 32.89 17.62
CA LEU A 87 -7.96 31.80 18.02
C LEU A 87 -6.77 32.33 18.82
N ASN A 88 -6.13 33.42 18.37
CA ASN A 88 -4.98 34.00 19.07
C ASN A 88 -5.36 34.59 20.43
N GLU A 89 -6.50 35.27 20.50
CA GLU A 89 -7.04 35.87 21.73
C GLU A 89 -7.35 34.80 22.78
N HIS A 90 -7.98 33.69 22.37
CA HIS A 90 -8.50 32.68 23.30
C HIS A 90 -7.59 31.46 23.48
N LEU A 91 -6.54 31.32 22.67
CA LEU A 91 -5.49 30.32 22.81
C LEU A 91 -4.09 30.98 22.81
N PRO A 92 -3.79 31.91 23.74
CA PRO A 92 -2.52 32.61 23.76
C PRO A 92 -1.35 31.69 24.13
N LEU A 93 -0.20 31.89 23.48
CA LEU A 93 1.07 31.27 23.84
C LEU A 93 1.90 32.28 24.66
N ALA A 94 1.65 32.34 25.97
CA ALA A 94 2.32 33.26 26.87
C ALA A 94 3.65 32.71 27.41
N SER A 95 4.58 33.61 27.73
CA SER A 95 5.81 33.25 28.46
C SER A 95 5.47 32.78 29.87
N GLY A 96 6.12 31.70 30.34
CA GLY A 96 5.91 31.14 31.68
C GLY A 96 4.80 30.08 31.79
N MET A 97 4.11 29.74 30.69
CA MET A 97 3.14 28.64 30.68
C MET A 97 3.81 27.29 30.98
N LYS A 98 3.09 26.40 31.68
CA LYS A 98 3.57 25.03 31.93
C LYS A 98 3.64 24.25 30.62
N THR A 99 4.61 23.34 30.49
CA THR A 99 4.80 22.50 29.28
C THR A 99 3.52 21.79 28.82
N LYS A 100 2.70 21.31 29.76
CA LYS A 100 1.42 20.65 29.45
C LYS A 100 0.37 21.62 28.89
N GLU A 101 0.32 22.84 29.42
CA GLU A 101 -0.58 23.90 28.93
C GLU A 101 -0.14 24.36 27.54
N ILE A 102 1.15 24.59 27.33
CA ILE A 102 1.71 24.89 26.00
C ILE A 102 1.32 23.81 24.99
N ARG A 103 1.48 22.53 25.36
CA ARG A 103 1.10 21.41 24.48
C ARG A 103 -0.39 21.44 24.14
N ASN A 104 -1.26 21.65 25.12
CA ASN A 104 -2.70 21.72 24.92
C ASN A 104 -3.12 22.92 24.07
N THR A 105 -2.53 24.09 24.29
CA THR A 105 -2.78 25.29 23.47
C THR A 105 -2.35 25.07 22.03
N LEU A 106 -1.17 24.47 21.79
CA LEU A 106 -0.70 24.13 20.45
C LEU A 106 -1.62 23.13 19.75
N LEU A 107 -2.10 22.10 20.47
CA LEU A 107 -3.14 21.20 19.96
C LEU A 107 -4.43 21.96 19.63
N GLY A 108 -4.86 22.86 20.50
CA GLY A 108 -6.07 23.65 20.27
C GLY A 108 -5.98 24.51 19.01
N ARG A 109 -4.84 25.17 18.80
CA ARG A 109 -4.59 25.93 17.56
C ARG A 109 -4.60 25.05 16.32
N LEU A 110 -4.02 23.84 16.40
CA LEU A 110 -4.06 22.86 15.31
C LEU A 110 -5.49 22.40 15.02
N PHE A 111 -6.31 22.10 16.04
CA PHE A 111 -7.72 21.78 15.85
C PHE A 111 -8.49 22.97 15.25
N GLY A 112 -8.09 24.21 15.57
CA GLY A 112 -8.63 25.40 14.92
C GLY A 112 -8.34 25.44 13.41
N VAL A 113 -7.09 25.16 13.01
CA VAL A 113 -6.72 25.00 11.60
C VAL A 113 -7.54 23.90 10.93
N GLN A 114 -7.72 22.76 11.59
CA GLN A 114 -8.54 21.66 11.07
C GLN A 114 -10.02 22.06 10.93
N ALA A 115 -10.58 22.78 11.92
CA ALA A 115 -11.96 23.23 11.89
C ALA A 115 -12.23 24.19 10.72
N ILE A 116 -11.39 25.22 10.54
CA ILE A 116 -11.56 26.15 9.41
C ILE A 116 -11.26 25.47 8.06
N SER A 117 -10.31 24.53 8.01
CA SER A 117 -10.04 23.76 6.79
C SER A 117 -11.24 22.93 6.35
N GLY A 118 -12.11 22.54 7.29
CA GLY A 118 -13.33 21.75 7.07
C GLY A 118 -14.60 22.59 6.85
N SER A 119 -14.56 23.88 7.12
CA SER A 119 -15.75 24.75 7.12
C SER A 119 -16.03 25.38 5.76
N GLN A 120 -17.19 26.04 5.65
CA GLN A 120 -17.57 26.86 4.49
C GLN A 120 -17.07 28.31 4.60
N LEU A 121 -16.49 28.70 5.76
CA LEU A 121 -15.92 30.02 5.96
C LEU A 121 -14.69 30.26 5.07
N LEU A 122 -13.80 29.26 5.00
CA LEU A 122 -12.62 29.32 4.13
C LEU A 122 -12.98 28.83 2.72
N ARG A 123 -12.66 29.65 1.71
CA ARG A 123 -12.93 29.34 0.30
C ARG A 123 -11.68 29.52 -0.53
N ILE A 124 -11.51 28.67 -1.53
CA ILE A 124 -10.29 28.64 -2.37
C ILE A 124 -10.14 29.86 -3.29
N ASP A 125 -11.23 30.58 -3.53
CA ASP A 125 -11.31 31.80 -4.34
C ASP A 125 -11.11 33.09 -3.53
N ASP A 126 -11.07 32.99 -2.19
CA ASP A 126 -10.66 34.06 -1.29
C ASP A 126 -9.14 34.01 -1.06
N SER A 127 -8.41 34.81 -1.84
CA SER A 127 -6.94 34.81 -1.79
C SER A 127 -6.40 35.24 -0.42
N GLU A 128 -6.97 36.29 0.17
CA GLU A 128 -6.49 36.81 1.48
C GLU A 128 -6.77 35.80 2.59
N GLY A 129 -7.99 35.24 2.61
CA GLY A 129 -8.35 34.18 3.56
C GLY A 129 -7.48 32.93 3.39
N PHE A 130 -7.20 32.53 2.15
CA PHE A 130 -6.32 31.39 1.86
C PHE A 130 -4.89 31.64 2.35
N GLN A 131 -4.29 32.79 2.02
CA GLN A 131 -2.94 33.15 2.47
C GLN A 131 -2.85 33.17 4.00
N ARG A 132 -3.85 33.74 4.68
CA ARG A 132 -3.94 33.77 6.15
C ARG A 132 -4.01 32.37 6.76
N PHE A 133 -4.80 31.48 6.15
CA PHE A 133 -4.87 30.07 6.55
C PHE A 133 -3.53 29.34 6.40
N ILE A 134 -2.86 29.51 5.26
CA ILE A 134 -1.54 28.92 5.01
C ILE A 134 -0.51 29.44 6.01
N ASP A 135 -0.48 30.75 6.27
CA ASP A 135 0.41 31.36 7.25
C ASP A 135 0.27 30.75 8.63
N TYR A 136 -0.97 30.66 9.11
CA TYR A 136 -1.25 30.14 10.45
C TYR A 136 -0.92 28.64 10.54
N ALA A 137 -1.27 27.84 9.53
CA ALA A 137 -0.96 26.41 9.49
C ALA A 137 0.55 26.15 9.44
N VAL A 138 1.29 26.90 8.61
CA VAL A 138 2.75 26.80 8.51
C VAL A 138 3.41 27.29 9.79
N GLU A 139 2.92 28.36 10.43
CA GLU A 139 3.44 28.82 11.72
C GLU A 139 3.37 27.70 12.78
N ILE A 140 2.23 27.02 12.90
CA ILE A 140 2.07 25.90 13.83
C ILE A 140 3.07 24.78 13.52
N SER A 141 3.24 24.47 12.24
CA SER A 141 4.10 23.38 11.77
C SER A 141 5.59 23.57 12.12
N VAL A 142 6.07 24.83 12.15
CA VAL A 142 7.45 25.15 12.51
C VAL A 142 7.68 25.21 14.01
N LYS A 143 6.63 25.42 14.83
CA LYS A 143 6.77 25.47 16.30
C LYS A 143 7.22 24.12 16.87
N LYS A 144 6.64 23.01 16.40
CA LYS A 144 6.98 21.64 16.84
C LYS A 144 6.77 20.63 15.70
N ALA A 145 7.77 19.79 15.45
CA ALA A 145 7.73 18.79 14.37
C ALA A 145 6.53 17.82 14.45
N TRP A 146 6.08 17.44 15.64
CA TRP A 146 4.94 16.51 15.81
C TRP A 146 3.58 17.12 15.44
N LEU A 147 3.48 18.43 15.21
CA LEU A 147 2.28 19.11 14.69
C LEU A 147 2.27 19.20 13.16
N ARG A 148 3.44 19.08 12.53
CA ARG A 148 3.64 19.37 11.10
C ARG A 148 2.74 18.53 10.21
N GLU A 149 2.77 17.22 10.42
CA GLU A 149 1.99 16.28 9.61
C GLU A 149 0.49 16.63 9.61
N LEU A 150 -0.07 16.90 10.79
CA LEU A 150 -1.49 17.21 10.94
C LEU A 150 -1.87 18.59 10.39
N ALA A 151 -0.97 19.58 10.50
CA ALA A 151 -1.20 20.91 9.93
C ALA A 151 -1.23 20.87 8.40
N PHE A 152 -0.27 20.16 7.79
CA PHE A 152 -0.21 20.01 6.34
C PHE A 152 -1.32 19.11 5.80
N PHE A 153 -1.71 18.09 6.56
CA PHE A 153 -2.88 17.29 6.22
C PHE A 153 -4.14 18.16 6.09
N ALA A 154 -4.36 19.11 7.00
CA ALA A 154 -5.48 20.05 6.92
C ALA A 154 -5.43 20.90 5.64
N ILE A 155 -4.24 21.39 5.25
CA ILE A 155 -4.04 22.13 4.00
C ILE A 155 -4.39 21.25 2.78
N VAL A 156 -3.85 20.04 2.72
CA VAL A 156 -4.10 19.11 1.60
C VAL A 156 -5.59 18.77 1.48
N GLN A 157 -6.26 18.49 2.61
CA GLN A 157 -7.68 18.16 2.60
C GLN A 157 -8.53 19.33 2.12
N PHE A 158 -8.24 20.56 2.58
CA PHE A 158 -8.91 21.76 2.11
C PHE A 158 -8.77 21.91 0.59
N ILE A 159 -7.53 21.85 0.07
CA ILE A 159 -7.28 22.02 -1.37
C ILE A 159 -7.99 20.92 -2.18
N LYS A 160 -7.94 19.66 -1.75
CA LYS A 160 -8.63 18.55 -2.44
C LYS A 160 -10.15 18.73 -2.49
N ARG A 161 -10.76 19.15 -1.38
CA ARG A 161 -12.21 19.41 -1.31
C ARG A 161 -12.62 20.49 -2.31
N GLU A 162 -11.91 21.61 -2.31
CA GLU A 162 -12.27 22.76 -3.13
C GLU A 162 -11.97 22.55 -4.62
N MET A 163 -10.85 21.89 -4.97
CA MET A 163 -10.53 21.57 -6.37
C MET A 163 -11.45 20.50 -6.97
N GLY A 164 -11.98 19.57 -6.16
CA GLY A 164 -13.03 18.64 -6.60
C GLY A 164 -14.30 19.34 -7.09
N SER A 165 -14.47 20.63 -6.76
CA SER A 165 -15.59 21.48 -7.21
C SER A 165 -15.28 22.30 -8.48
N ASN A 166 -14.24 21.94 -9.25
CA ASN A 166 -13.75 22.66 -10.45
C ASN A 166 -13.30 24.11 -10.21
N LYS A 167 -13.05 24.50 -8.96
CA LYS A 167 -12.51 25.82 -8.64
C LYS A 167 -11.00 25.87 -8.89
N LYS A 168 -10.49 27.00 -9.37
CA LYS A 168 -9.05 27.24 -9.49
C LYS A 168 -8.47 27.62 -8.14
N LEU A 169 -7.30 27.06 -7.82
CA LEU A 169 -6.53 27.50 -6.66
C LEU A 169 -6.04 28.92 -6.88
N ALA A 170 -6.49 29.87 -6.05
CA ALA A 170 -6.23 31.30 -6.23
C ALA A 170 -4.72 31.61 -6.25
N ASP A 171 -3.95 31.04 -5.31
CA ASP A 171 -2.54 31.39 -5.14
C ASP A 171 -1.64 30.17 -4.91
N LYS A 172 -1.35 29.44 -6.00
CA LYS A 172 -0.41 28.30 -5.99
C LYS A 172 1.02 28.72 -5.65
N SER A 173 1.43 29.91 -6.07
CA SER A 173 2.79 30.40 -5.88
C SER A 173 3.06 30.72 -4.41
N TYR A 174 2.09 31.34 -3.73
CA TYR A 174 2.22 31.71 -2.33
C TYR A 174 2.53 30.54 -1.41
N ILE A 175 1.82 29.41 -1.57
CA ILE A 175 2.09 28.24 -0.73
C ILE A 175 3.50 27.70 -0.96
N ILE A 176 3.98 27.68 -2.20
CA ILE A 176 5.34 27.23 -2.54
C ILE A 176 6.38 28.17 -1.94
N GLU A 177 6.22 29.49 -2.10
CA GLU A 177 7.10 30.51 -1.53
C GLU A 177 7.15 30.40 0.00
N LYS A 178 5.99 30.26 0.65
CA LYS A 178 5.91 30.07 2.10
C LYS A 178 6.68 28.84 2.58
N LEU A 179 6.61 27.74 1.83
CA LEU A 179 7.36 26.53 2.16
C LEU A 179 8.87 26.72 2.02
N LYS A 180 9.32 27.44 0.98
CA LYS A 180 10.74 27.78 0.78
C LYS A 180 11.25 28.70 1.89
N ASP A 181 10.50 29.76 2.22
CA ASP A 181 10.86 30.73 3.27
C ASP A 181 10.98 30.08 4.65
N THR A 182 10.14 29.07 4.91
CA THR A 182 10.14 28.32 6.17
C THR A 182 11.01 27.06 6.15
N LYS A 183 11.71 26.79 5.03
CA LYS A 183 12.58 25.63 4.82
C LYS A 183 11.86 24.28 4.98
N LEU A 184 10.58 24.24 4.64
CA LEU A 184 9.73 23.05 4.68
C LEU A 184 9.49 22.44 3.30
N ASP A 185 9.98 23.06 2.22
CA ASP A 185 9.77 22.67 0.82
C ASP A 185 10.30 21.27 0.47
N LYS A 186 11.22 20.72 1.27
CA LYS A 186 11.79 19.37 1.11
C LYS A 186 11.43 18.43 2.26
N THR A 187 10.15 18.40 2.62
CA THR A 187 9.58 17.49 3.63
C THR A 187 8.56 16.53 3.01
N PRO A 188 8.28 15.36 3.62
CA PRO A 188 7.20 14.48 3.17
C PRO A 188 5.85 15.20 3.06
N GLU A 189 5.57 16.12 3.97
CA GLU A 189 4.36 16.92 3.94
C GLU A 189 4.31 17.90 2.77
N ALA A 190 5.43 18.54 2.43
CA ALA A 190 5.50 19.40 1.26
C ALA A 190 5.35 18.61 -0.05
N VAL A 191 5.87 17.37 -0.12
CA VAL A 191 5.61 16.48 -1.26
C VAL A 191 4.09 16.32 -1.46
N ALA A 192 3.32 16.10 -0.38
CA ALA A 192 1.86 16.00 -0.50
C ALA A 192 1.20 17.28 -1.04
N ILE A 193 1.72 18.47 -0.67
CA ILE A 193 1.26 19.74 -1.22
C ILE A 193 1.54 19.82 -2.72
N TYR A 194 2.79 19.58 -3.15
CA TYR A 194 3.16 19.60 -4.57
C TYR A 194 2.30 18.65 -5.40
N LEU A 195 2.09 17.41 -4.93
CA LEU A 195 1.23 16.44 -5.60
C LEU A 195 -0.22 16.92 -5.69
N THR A 196 -0.72 17.60 -4.65
CA THR A 196 -2.10 18.08 -4.61
C THR A 196 -2.33 19.24 -5.57
N ILE A 197 -1.43 20.23 -5.60
CA ILE A 197 -1.59 21.42 -6.44
C ILE A 197 -1.23 21.21 -7.92
N GLY A 198 -0.75 20.00 -8.28
CA GLY A 198 -0.29 19.67 -9.64
C GLY A 198 1.11 20.19 -9.95
N GLY A 199 1.99 20.23 -8.95
CA GLY A 199 3.37 20.68 -9.06
C GLY A 199 3.59 22.19 -8.88
N GLY A 200 4.72 22.65 -9.37
CA GLY A 200 5.19 24.03 -9.30
C GLY A 200 6.51 24.11 -10.06
N ASP A 201 7.53 24.72 -9.47
CA ASP A 201 8.90 24.63 -10.00
C ASP A 201 9.51 23.22 -9.86
N TRP A 202 8.92 22.38 -9.02
CA TRP A 202 9.40 21.03 -8.71
C TRP A 202 8.25 20.03 -8.76
N ASP A 203 8.39 19.00 -9.58
CA ASP A 203 7.48 17.84 -9.60
C ASP A 203 8.14 16.67 -8.84
N PRO A 204 7.60 16.25 -7.67
CA PRO A 204 8.16 15.14 -6.90
C PRO A 204 8.23 13.82 -7.67
N LEU A 205 7.34 13.59 -8.64
CA LEU A 205 7.25 12.34 -9.41
C LEU A 205 7.94 12.43 -10.77
N ALA A 206 8.66 13.50 -11.08
CA ALA A 206 9.53 13.51 -12.25
C ALA A 206 10.66 12.48 -12.09
N LYS A 207 10.98 11.74 -13.16
CA LYS A 207 11.96 10.64 -13.15
C LYS A 207 13.34 11.03 -12.65
N ASN A 208 13.78 12.26 -12.92
CA ASN A 208 15.05 12.82 -12.42
C ASN A 208 15.05 13.11 -10.91
N ASN A 209 13.88 13.25 -10.28
CA ASN A 209 13.73 13.57 -8.86
C ASN A 209 13.59 12.33 -7.96
N ALA A 210 13.58 11.12 -8.53
CA ALA A 210 13.40 9.86 -7.79
C ALA A 210 14.34 9.70 -6.57
N VAL A 211 15.62 10.04 -6.74
CA VAL A 211 16.64 9.93 -5.68
C VAL A 211 16.44 11.00 -4.61
N GLU A 212 16.08 12.21 -5.00
CA GLU A 212 15.76 13.31 -4.07
C GLU A 212 14.52 12.97 -3.25
N LEU A 213 13.45 12.50 -3.91
CA LEU A 213 12.23 12.02 -3.27
C LEU A 213 12.53 10.88 -2.28
N GLY A 214 13.39 9.94 -2.67
CA GLY A 214 13.88 8.87 -1.81
C GLY A 214 14.55 9.37 -0.52
N LYS A 215 15.31 10.46 -0.59
CA LYS A 215 15.93 11.09 0.59
C LYS A 215 14.90 11.77 1.48
N ILE A 216 13.96 12.52 0.88
CA ILE A 216 12.90 13.23 1.61
C ILE A 216 12.01 12.24 2.39
N LEU A 217 11.57 11.16 1.74
CA LEU A 217 10.65 10.18 2.34
C LEU A 217 11.33 9.24 3.34
N LYS A 218 12.67 9.15 3.31
CA LYS A 218 13.47 8.37 4.25
C LYS A 218 13.66 9.07 5.59
N ASP A 219 13.50 10.39 5.65
CA ASP A 219 14.09 11.19 6.72
C ASP A 219 13.36 11.00 8.06
N VAL A 220 14.01 10.20 8.92
CA VAL A 220 13.66 9.96 10.32
C VAL A 220 14.85 10.44 11.14
N SER A 221 14.60 11.18 12.22
CA SER A 221 15.59 11.32 13.28
C SER A 221 15.89 9.93 13.85
N SER A 222 17.04 9.33 13.52
CA SER A 222 17.55 8.19 14.29
C SER A 222 18.46 8.73 15.41
N PRO A 223 18.54 8.07 16.59
CA PRO A 223 19.44 8.47 17.67
C PRO A 223 20.93 8.47 17.30
N GLN A 224 21.29 7.95 16.11
CA GLN A 224 22.66 7.82 15.61
C GLN A 224 23.01 8.86 14.52
N ASP A 225 22.06 9.67 14.04
CA ASP A 225 22.34 10.65 12.99
C ASP A 225 22.76 11.99 13.61
N ASP A 226 24.00 12.44 13.34
CA ASP A 226 24.56 13.73 13.79
C ASP A 226 23.57 14.90 13.70
N ASP A 227 23.58 15.71 14.75
CA ASP A 227 22.58 16.71 15.17
C ASP A 227 22.53 17.98 14.29
N ASN A 228 23.08 17.92 13.07
CA ASN A 228 23.37 19.12 12.27
C ASN A 228 22.22 19.62 11.37
N SER A 229 21.01 19.04 11.46
CA SER A 229 19.81 19.61 10.84
C SER A 229 18.69 19.80 11.88
N LYS A 230 18.46 21.05 12.27
CA LYS A 230 17.56 21.48 13.37
C LYS A 230 16.06 21.16 13.19
N GLN A 231 15.67 20.39 12.16
CA GLN A 231 14.26 20.13 11.83
C GLN A 231 13.96 18.69 11.36
N LYS A 232 14.77 17.69 11.74
CA LYS A 232 14.47 16.27 11.45
C LYS A 232 13.10 15.86 12.04
N GLY A 233 12.39 14.99 11.32
CA GLY A 233 11.07 14.48 11.70
C GLY A 233 11.14 13.57 12.94
N ASN A 234 10.21 13.74 13.88
CA ASN A 234 10.12 12.88 15.06
C ASN A 234 9.68 11.48 14.61
N TRP A 235 10.39 10.42 15.03
CA TRP A 235 9.99 9.05 14.66
C TRP A 235 8.56 8.75 15.11
N SER A 236 7.78 8.16 14.20
CA SER A 236 6.43 7.65 14.42
C SER A 236 6.34 6.23 13.90
N PRO A 237 5.53 5.34 14.49
CA PRO A 237 5.33 4.00 13.93
C PRO A 237 4.56 4.04 12.61
N LYS A 238 3.67 5.02 12.41
CA LYS A 238 2.91 5.18 11.17
C LYS A 238 3.72 5.96 10.14
N PRO A 239 3.83 5.48 8.88
CA PRO A 239 4.37 6.27 7.78
C PRO A 239 3.54 7.53 7.55
N ASN A 240 4.19 8.58 7.04
CA ASN A 240 3.54 9.85 6.71
C ASN A 240 2.37 9.66 5.72
N PHE A 241 1.31 10.47 5.85
CA PHE A 241 0.11 10.40 4.99
C PHE A 241 0.36 10.57 3.48
N VAL A 242 1.54 11.07 3.06
CA VAL A 242 1.91 11.21 1.64
C VAL A 242 2.05 9.86 0.93
N TRP A 243 2.40 8.78 1.65
CA TRP A 243 2.63 7.46 1.05
C TRP A 243 1.40 6.91 0.30
N PRO A 244 0.20 6.84 0.89
CA PRO A 244 -1.01 6.50 0.15
C PRO A 244 -1.25 7.36 -1.09
N MET A 245 -0.94 8.67 -1.04
CA MET A 245 -1.14 9.56 -2.19
C MET A 245 -0.22 9.21 -3.35
N ILE A 246 1.07 9.00 -3.08
CA ILE A 246 2.06 8.59 -4.09
C ILE A 246 1.65 7.25 -4.71
N LEU A 247 1.31 6.26 -3.86
CA LEU A 247 0.94 4.93 -4.32
C LEU A 247 -0.34 4.95 -5.18
N GLN A 248 -1.30 5.81 -4.87
CA GLN A 248 -2.51 5.98 -5.66
C GLN A 248 -2.20 6.54 -7.05
N ILE A 249 -1.38 7.60 -7.13
CA ILE A 249 -0.98 8.23 -8.40
C ILE A 249 -0.21 7.22 -9.27
N LEU A 250 0.82 6.57 -8.72
CA LEU A 250 1.65 5.60 -9.44
C LEU A 250 0.89 4.33 -9.85
N SER A 251 -0.19 4.00 -9.13
CA SER A 251 -1.08 2.90 -9.51
C SER A 251 -1.93 3.27 -10.74
N GLN A 252 -2.34 4.54 -10.87
CA GLN A 252 -3.24 5.06 -11.90
C GLN A 252 -2.52 5.48 -13.20
N ASP A 253 -1.39 6.18 -13.11
CA ASP A 253 -0.71 6.80 -14.28
C ASP A 253 -0.30 5.77 -15.35
N GLU A 254 0.09 4.54 -14.96
CA GLU A 254 0.43 3.49 -15.93
C GLU A 254 -0.80 2.89 -16.64
N VAL A 255 -2.02 3.07 -16.12
CA VAL A 255 -3.26 2.59 -16.78
C VAL A 255 -3.63 3.49 -17.98
N GLU A 256 -3.25 4.77 -17.92
CA GLU A 256 -3.46 5.73 -19.02
C GLU A 256 -2.45 5.53 -20.15
N GLU A 257 -1.16 5.30 -19.84
CA GLU A 257 -0.14 4.98 -20.85
C GLU A 257 -0.49 3.71 -21.66
N VAL A 258 -1.09 2.69 -21.02
CA VAL A 258 -1.54 1.44 -21.69
C VAL A 258 -2.78 1.67 -22.57
N LYS A 259 -3.61 2.68 -22.29
CA LYS A 259 -4.76 3.06 -23.14
C LYS A 259 -4.33 3.90 -24.34
N GLU A 260 -3.37 4.80 -24.18
CA GLU A 260 -2.84 5.60 -25.28
C GLU A 260 -2.02 4.77 -26.27
N THR A 261 -1.19 3.84 -25.78
CA THR A 261 -0.38 2.96 -26.65
C THR A 261 -1.20 2.01 -27.54
N LYS A 262 -2.47 1.75 -27.22
CA LYS A 262 -3.38 0.94 -28.07
C LYS A 262 -4.14 1.74 -29.13
N LYS A 263 -4.12 3.08 -29.12
CA LYS A 263 -4.92 3.91 -30.04
C LYS A 263 -4.14 4.73 -31.09
N SER A 264 -2.81 4.71 -31.14
CA SER A 264 -2.08 5.53 -32.13
C SER A 264 -0.81 4.88 -32.71
N LYS A 265 -0.97 3.83 -33.53
CA LYS A 265 0.10 3.41 -34.47
C LYS A 265 -0.33 3.28 -35.93
N LYS A 266 -1.44 3.90 -36.32
CA LYS A 266 -1.72 4.17 -37.74
C LYS A 266 -2.31 5.57 -37.89
N ASP A 267 -1.67 6.33 -38.77
CA ASP A 267 -2.13 7.58 -39.37
C ASP A 267 -2.04 8.86 -38.50
N LYS A 268 -0.86 9.51 -38.53
CA LYS A 268 -0.72 10.86 -39.11
C LYS A 268 0.72 11.36 -39.01
N LYS A 269 1.44 11.18 -40.11
CA LYS A 269 2.65 11.93 -40.43
C LYS A 269 2.20 13.13 -41.30
N LYS A 270 2.04 14.31 -40.71
CA LYS A 270 2.24 15.64 -41.35
C LYS A 270 1.84 16.81 -40.43
N ASP A 271 2.85 17.65 -40.19
CA ASP A 271 2.80 19.11 -40.01
C ASP A 271 1.88 19.71 -38.94
N LYS A 272 2.45 20.00 -37.76
CA LYS A 272 2.39 21.35 -37.14
C LYS A 272 3.37 21.46 -35.97
N LYS A 273 4.42 22.26 -36.16
CA LYS A 273 5.23 22.87 -35.10
C LYS A 273 4.32 23.69 -34.18
N LYS A 274 4.06 23.19 -32.99
CA LYS A 274 3.81 24.00 -31.79
C LYS A 274 4.70 23.41 -30.71
N GLU A 275 5.56 24.23 -30.13
CA GLU A 275 6.36 23.91 -28.96
C GLU A 275 5.41 23.54 -27.81
N ALA A 276 5.10 22.26 -27.68
CA ALA A 276 4.60 21.72 -26.43
C ALA A 276 5.83 21.59 -25.53
N LYS A 277 5.81 22.24 -24.35
CA LYS A 277 6.74 21.89 -23.28
C LYS A 277 6.61 20.38 -23.08
N GLU A 278 7.65 19.61 -23.38
CA GLU A 278 7.71 18.20 -23.01
C GLU A 278 7.58 18.15 -21.48
N GLU A 279 6.44 17.66 -20.98
CA GLU A 279 6.32 17.36 -19.55
C GLU A 279 7.39 16.30 -19.22
N PRO A 280 8.14 16.48 -18.11
CA PRO A 280 9.18 15.54 -17.76
C PRO A 280 8.57 14.15 -17.58
N GLU A 281 9.23 13.13 -18.17
CA GLU A 281 8.84 11.73 -18.01
C GLU A 281 8.66 11.42 -16.52
N ARG A 282 7.45 10.97 -16.13
CA ARG A 282 7.15 10.65 -14.74
C ARG A 282 7.77 9.31 -14.33
N ILE A 283 8.02 9.16 -13.04
CA ILE A 283 8.53 7.93 -12.44
C ILE A 283 7.44 6.84 -12.47
N THR A 284 7.81 5.63 -12.85
CA THR A 284 6.92 4.46 -12.83
C THR A 284 6.94 3.78 -11.47
N LEU A 285 5.92 2.97 -11.15
CA LEU A 285 5.85 2.24 -9.88
C LEU A 285 7.08 1.33 -9.65
N PRO A 286 7.57 0.54 -10.63
CA PRO A 286 8.78 -0.27 -10.46
C PRO A 286 10.01 0.56 -10.10
N VAL A 287 10.20 1.71 -10.75
CA VAL A 287 11.37 2.58 -10.52
C VAL A 287 11.28 3.24 -9.15
N PHE A 288 10.10 3.76 -8.80
CA PHE A 288 9.84 4.33 -7.48
C PHE A 288 10.08 3.29 -6.37
N TRP A 289 9.47 2.12 -6.48
CA TRP A 289 9.55 1.08 -5.46
C TRP A 289 11.00 0.62 -5.24
N ASN A 290 11.74 0.40 -6.33
CA ASN A 290 13.13 0.01 -6.23
C ASN A 290 14.00 1.08 -5.54
N ILE A 291 13.90 2.36 -5.93
CA ILE A 291 14.76 3.43 -5.41
C ILE A 291 14.35 3.84 -3.98
N VAL A 292 13.07 4.13 -3.78
CA VAL A 292 12.55 4.79 -2.57
C VAL A 292 12.25 3.77 -1.46
N VAL A 293 11.89 2.54 -1.80
CA VAL A 293 11.54 1.50 -0.82
C VAL A 293 12.66 0.47 -0.69
N ASP A 294 12.96 -0.28 -1.75
CA ASP A 294 13.86 -1.44 -1.65
C ASP A 294 15.32 -1.04 -1.38
N GLN A 295 15.85 -0.06 -2.11
CA GLN A 295 17.24 0.41 -1.96
C GLN A 295 17.44 1.42 -0.83
N SER A 296 16.36 1.97 -0.26
CA SER A 296 16.44 2.99 0.79
C SER A 296 16.00 2.48 2.16
N LEU A 297 14.78 1.96 2.29
CA LEU A 297 14.21 1.49 3.57
C LEU A 297 14.69 0.08 3.92
N PHE A 298 15.01 -0.74 2.92
CA PHE A 298 15.53 -2.10 3.09
C PHE A 298 17.02 -2.25 2.77
N ALA A 299 17.74 -1.13 2.60
CA ALA A 299 19.20 -1.15 2.44
C ALA A 299 19.86 -1.96 3.58
N GLN A 300 21.01 -2.56 3.30
CA GLN A 300 21.75 -3.32 4.32
C GLN A 300 22.07 -2.45 5.56
N SER A 301 22.42 -1.17 5.33
CA SER A 301 22.67 -0.15 6.34
C SER A 301 21.42 0.53 6.90
N ALA A 302 20.21 0.15 6.46
CA ALA A 302 18.98 0.74 6.98
C ALA A 302 18.71 0.28 8.42
N SER A 303 18.31 1.24 9.26
CA SER A 303 17.98 1.01 10.67
C SER A 303 16.72 0.13 10.82
N PRO A 304 16.50 -0.47 11.99
CA PRO A 304 15.27 -1.22 12.25
C PRO A 304 14.00 -0.40 12.05
N GLU A 305 14.01 0.88 12.39
CA GLU A 305 12.88 1.81 12.24
C GLU A 305 12.52 2.00 10.76
N ARG A 306 13.53 2.16 9.90
CA ARG A 306 13.33 2.29 8.44
C ARG A 306 12.79 1.00 7.83
N LYS A 307 13.30 -0.15 8.25
CA LYS A 307 12.80 -1.47 7.83
C LYS A 307 11.37 -1.72 8.32
N TYR A 308 11.05 -1.27 9.54
CA TYR A 308 9.69 -1.30 10.09
C TYR A 308 8.73 -0.48 9.22
N TRP A 309 9.09 0.77 8.87
CA TRP A 309 8.32 1.56 7.92
C TRP A 309 8.17 0.89 6.57
N GLY A 310 9.23 0.28 6.05
CA GLY A 310 9.14 -0.49 4.81
C GLY A 310 8.07 -1.59 4.86
N PHE A 311 7.93 -2.27 6.01
CA PHE A 311 6.86 -3.26 6.20
C PHE A 311 5.46 -2.63 6.32
N GLU A 312 5.33 -1.48 6.98
CA GLU A 312 4.05 -0.74 7.04
C GLU A 312 3.65 -0.21 5.64
N ILE A 313 4.61 0.30 4.86
CA ILE A 313 4.40 0.79 3.49
C ILE A 313 4.02 -0.35 2.55
N LEU A 314 4.64 -1.53 2.68
CA LEU A 314 4.20 -2.72 1.93
C LEU A 314 2.74 -3.05 2.22
N GLN A 315 2.33 -3.04 3.48
CA GLN A 315 0.94 -3.34 3.87
C GLN A 315 -0.04 -2.30 3.30
N LEU A 316 0.33 -1.02 3.29
CA LEU A 316 -0.45 0.04 2.63
C LEU A 316 -0.53 -0.19 1.12
N ALA A 317 0.59 -0.50 0.47
CA ALA A 317 0.68 -0.69 -0.98
C ALA A 317 -0.16 -1.89 -1.45
N LEU A 318 -0.19 -2.98 -0.68
CA LEU A 318 -1.03 -4.16 -0.98
C LEU A 318 -2.54 -3.83 -1.03
N GLY A 319 -2.98 -2.75 -0.36
CA GLY A 319 -4.37 -2.29 -0.40
C GLY A 319 -4.69 -1.23 -1.47
N ILE A 320 -3.68 -0.73 -2.19
CA ILE A 320 -3.82 0.41 -3.11
C ILE A 320 -3.44 0.04 -4.55
N VAL A 321 -2.37 -0.74 -4.71
CA VAL A 321 -1.77 -1.04 -6.02
C VAL A 321 -2.62 -2.08 -6.78
N SER A 322 -2.67 -1.95 -8.10
CA SER A 322 -3.41 -2.88 -8.96
C SER A 322 -2.85 -4.31 -8.89
N LYS A 323 -3.73 -5.28 -9.20
CA LYS A 323 -3.46 -6.71 -8.99
C LYS A 323 -2.23 -7.23 -9.73
N ASP A 324 -2.04 -6.76 -10.95
CA ASP A 324 -0.93 -7.07 -11.85
C ASP A 324 0.44 -6.56 -11.36
N LYS A 325 0.45 -5.64 -10.38
CA LYS A 325 1.66 -4.98 -9.90
C LYS A 325 2.12 -5.44 -8.53
N VAL A 326 1.34 -6.28 -7.84
CA VAL A 326 1.68 -6.78 -6.49
C VAL A 326 3.03 -7.50 -6.47
N GLY A 327 3.38 -8.22 -7.54
CA GLY A 327 4.67 -8.88 -7.68
C GLY A 327 5.88 -7.93 -7.60
N ILE A 328 5.72 -6.66 -8.01
CA ILE A 328 6.77 -5.63 -7.95
C ILE A 328 7.10 -5.25 -6.50
N LEU A 329 6.08 -5.25 -5.62
CA LEU A 329 6.21 -4.81 -4.23
C LEU A 329 7.09 -5.76 -3.41
N LEU A 330 7.12 -7.04 -3.78
CA LEU A 330 7.93 -8.09 -3.16
C LEU A 330 9.34 -8.09 -3.76
N SER A 331 10.05 -7.00 -3.47
CA SER A 331 11.36 -6.64 -4.01
C SER A 331 12.53 -7.32 -3.27
N PRO A 332 13.75 -7.28 -3.84
CA PRO A 332 14.82 -8.16 -3.36
C PRO A 332 15.34 -7.91 -1.96
N ASN A 333 15.59 -6.65 -1.57
CA ASN A 333 16.05 -6.35 -0.21
C ASN A 333 14.93 -6.56 0.81
N LEU A 334 13.70 -6.24 0.43
CA LEU A 334 12.51 -6.49 1.23
C LEU A 334 12.37 -7.98 1.54
N LEU A 335 12.39 -8.85 0.52
CA LEU A 335 12.23 -10.29 0.70
C LEU A 335 13.35 -10.90 1.56
N ARG A 336 14.61 -10.50 1.34
CA ARG A 336 15.73 -10.92 2.19
C ARG A 336 15.54 -10.48 3.64
N THR A 337 15.07 -9.25 3.85
CA THR A 337 14.79 -8.73 5.19
C THR A 337 13.63 -9.50 5.83
N LEU A 338 12.55 -9.75 5.10
CA LEU A 338 11.40 -10.51 5.57
C LEU A 338 11.80 -11.91 6.03
N ILE A 339 12.53 -12.66 5.19
CA ILE A 339 13.00 -14.01 5.52
C ILE A 339 13.91 -13.98 6.75
N ASN A 340 14.85 -13.03 6.81
CA ASN A 340 15.78 -12.90 7.94
C ASN A 340 15.06 -12.60 9.27
N GLN A 341 14.08 -11.70 9.26
CA GLN A 341 13.33 -11.30 10.46
C GLN A 341 12.36 -12.40 10.93
N LEU A 342 11.86 -13.24 10.02
CA LEU A 342 11.00 -14.37 10.39
C LEU A 342 11.78 -15.55 10.99
N GLY A 343 13.03 -15.79 10.58
CA GLY A 343 13.78 -17.00 10.94
C GLY A 343 14.07 -17.23 12.44
N SER A 344 13.92 -16.20 13.28
CA SER A 344 13.92 -16.34 14.75
C SER A 344 12.98 -15.33 15.42
N SER A 345 12.32 -15.77 16.49
CA SER A 345 11.45 -14.93 17.34
C SER A 345 12.21 -13.80 18.04
N ASP A 346 13.52 -13.95 18.25
CA ASP A 346 14.35 -12.97 18.98
C ASP A 346 14.76 -11.77 18.11
N ARG A 347 14.41 -11.79 16.82
CA ARG A 347 14.68 -10.69 15.90
C ARG A 347 13.76 -9.50 16.22
N LEU A 348 14.34 -8.30 16.28
CA LEU A 348 13.63 -7.07 16.64
C LEU A 348 12.34 -6.83 15.85
N LEU A 349 12.34 -7.13 14.54
CA LEU A 349 11.18 -6.92 13.67
C LEU A 349 10.39 -8.20 13.40
N ASN A 350 10.58 -9.27 14.18
CA ASN A 350 9.85 -10.54 13.96
C ASN A 350 8.33 -10.35 14.00
N LYS A 351 7.83 -9.53 14.93
CA LYS A 351 6.39 -9.25 15.04
C LYS A 351 5.84 -8.50 13.82
N ALA A 352 6.59 -7.52 13.32
CA ALA A 352 6.22 -6.79 12.11
C ALA A 352 6.23 -7.70 10.87
N ALA A 353 7.29 -8.50 10.73
CA ALA A 353 7.41 -9.48 9.65
C ALA A 353 6.30 -10.54 9.67
N LYS A 354 5.88 -11.00 10.87
CA LYS A 354 4.72 -11.88 11.05
C LYS A 354 3.43 -11.22 10.58
N HIS A 355 3.22 -9.94 10.90
CA HIS A 355 2.06 -9.19 10.40
C HIS A 355 2.04 -9.16 8.86
N VAL A 356 3.18 -8.90 8.23
CA VAL A 356 3.30 -8.92 6.76
C VAL A 356 2.86 -10.27 6.19
N VAL A 357 3.39 -11.40 6.68
CA VAL A 357 3.00 -12.71 6.12
C VAL A 357 1.56 -13.10 6.44
N THR A 358 0.99 -12.66 7.57
CA THR A 358 -0.45 -12.79 7.82
C THR A 358 -1.24 -12.05 6.76
N LYS A 359 -0.86 -10.79 6.46
CA LYS A 359 -1.55 -9.98 5.46
C LYS A 359 -1.44 -10.57 4.05
N LEU A 360 -0.27 -11.08 3.68
CA LEU A 360 -0.08 -11.79 2.40
C LEU A 360 -0.97 -13.04 2.32
N THR A 361 -1.12 -13.76 3.43
CA THR A 361 -1.95 -14.97 3.49
C THR A 361 -3.44 -14.66 3.35
N GLU A 362 -3.92 -13.57 3.95
CA GLU A 362 -5.29 -13.07 3.77
C GLU A 362 -5.63 -12.76 2.31
N LEU A 363 -4.62 -12.44 1.48
CA LEU A 363 -4.79 -12.14 0.06
C LEU A 363 -4.71 -13.38 -0.84
N ALA A 364 -4.35 -14.55 -0.31
CA ALA A 364 -4.27 -15.81 -1.05
C ALA A 364 -5.55 -16.17 -1.86
N PRO A 365 -6.79 -16.04 -1.32
CA PRO A 365 -8.01 -16.38 -2.07
C PRO A 365 -8.39 -15.34 -3.14
N THR A 366 -7.66 -14.23 -3.24
CA THR A 366 -7.95 -13.21 -4.24
C THR A 366 -7.13 -13.45 -5.52
N PRO A 367 -7.47 -12.81 -6.65
CA PRO A 367 -6.69 -12.98 -7.89
C PRO A 367 -5.23 -12.52 -7.81
N VAL A 368 -4.79 -11.86 -6.73
CA VAL A 368 -3.37 -11.52 -6.50
C VAL A 368 -2.58 -12.63 -5.81
N GLY A 369 -3.25 -13.61 -5.22
CA GLY A 369 -2.63 -14.71 -4.47
C GLY A 369 -1.52 -15.43 -5.26
N PRO A 370 -1.74 -15.82 -6.53
CA PRO A 370 -0.72 -16.49 -7.34
C PRO A 370 0.51 -15.62 -7.59
N GLU A 371 0.34 -14.32 -7.84
CA GLU A 371 1.46 -13.39 -8.05
C GLU A 371 2.27 -13.20 -6.76
N ILE A 372 1.62 -13.16 -5.60
CA ILE A 372 2.31 -13.13 -4.29
C ILE A 372 3.11 -14.42 -4.08
N ILE A 373 2.50 -15.59 -4.34
CA ILE A 373 3.17 -16.89 -4.18
C ILE A 373 4.39 -16.97 -5.11
N LYS A 374 4.21 -16.61 -6.39
CA LYS A 374 5.30 -16.53 -7.38
C LYS A 374 6.42 -15.62 -6.88
N ALA A 375 6.08 -14.44 -6.38
CA ALA A 375 7.07 -13.47 -5.91
C ALA A 375 7.84 -13.97 -4.67
N LEU A 376 7.17 -14.53 -3.66
CA LEU A 376 7.83 -15.07 -2.46
C LEU A 376 8.81 -16.20 -2.80
N LEU A 377 8.51 -16.97 -3.85
CA LEU A 377 9.28 -18.14 -4.26
C LEU A 377 10.41 -17.80 -5.23
N LEU A 378 10.13 -16.98 -6.25
CA LEU A 378 10.96 -16.83 -7.45
C LEU A 378 11.53 -15.43 -7.67
N ASN A 379 10.96 -14.38 -7.07
CA ASN A 379 11.59 -13.06 -7.18
C ASN A 379 13.00 -13.11 -6.57
N PRO A 380 13.95 -12.29 -7.04
CA PRO A 380 15.25 -12.19 -6.40
C PRO A 380 15.06 -11.87 -4.92
N GLY A 381 15.75 -12.59 -4.03
CA GLY A 381 15.57 -12.48 -2.57
C GLY A 381 14.48 -13.38 -1.98
N GLY A 382 13.61 -13.96 -2.80
CA GLY A 382 12.68 -15.04 -2.45
C GLY A 382 13.38 -16.39 -2.30
N SER A 383 12.62 -17.43 -1.93
CA SER A 383 13.16 -18.79 -1.76
C SER A 383 12.10 -19.88 -1.83
N LEU A 384 12.38 -20.96 -2.56
CA LEU A 384 11.58 -22.19 -2.52
C LEU A 384 11.55 -22.84 -1.12
N ASN A 385 12.56 -22.54 -0.30
CA ASN A 385 12.63 -22.98 1.09
C ASN A 385 12.07 -21.94 2.06
N PHE A 386 11.20 -21.02 1.60
CA PHE A 386 10.65 -19.92 2.41
C PHE A 386 10.21 -20.40 3.79
N ASP A 387 9.22 -21.29 3.84
CA ASP A 387 8.64 -21.82 5.08
C ASP A 387 9.69 -22.45 6.01
N ARG A 388 10.70 -23.13 5.45
CA ARG A 388 11.80 -23.73 6.23
C ARG A 388 12.73 -22.66 6.81
N LEU A 389 13.08 -21.65 6.02
CA LEU A 389 13.98 -20.56 6.45
C LEU A 389 13.30 -19.64 7.46
N THR A 390 12.00 -19.39 7.29
CA THR A 390 11.20 -18.52 8.14
C THR A 390 10.62 -19.24 9.36
N LYS A 391 10.65 -20.59 9.38
CA LYS A 391 9.95 -21.41 10.37
C LYS A 391 8.46 -21.08 10.44
N THR A 392 7.87 -20.74 9.29
CA THR A 392 6.43 -20.49 9.13
C THR A 392 5.81 -21.53 8.20
N LYS A 393 4.49 -21.48 8.04
CA LYS A 393 3.74 -22.26 7.03
C LYS A 393 3.12 -21.33 5.99
N THR A 394 3.78 -20.21 5.67
CA THR A 394 3.19 -19.14 4.87
C THR A 394 2.83 -19.64 3.48
N ILE A 395 3.78 -20.23 2.73
CA ILE A 395 3.52 -20.73 1.38
C ILE A 395 2.50 -21.87 1.44
N HIS A 396 2.64 -22.78 2.39
CA HIS A 396 1.69 -23.87 2.58
C HIS A 396 0.26 -23.37 2.82
N THR A 397 0.07 -22.42 3.75
CA THR A 397 -1.25 -21.85 4.05
C THR A 397 -1.79 -21.03 2.88
N MET A 398 -0.94 -20.32 2.14
CA MET A 398 -1.38 -19.62 0.94
C MET A 398 -1.88 -20.60 -0.12
N LEU A 399 -1.10 -21.63 -0.48
CA LEU A 399 -1.49 -22.65 -1.46
C LEU A 399 -2.76 -23.41 -1.07
N ALA A 400 -3.03 -23.59 0.23
CA ALA A 400 -4.24 -24.26 0.71
C ALA A 400 -5.52 -23.39 0.63
N ASN A 401 -5.36 -22.06 0.50
CA ASN A 401 -6.44 -21.07 0.55
C ASN A 401 -6.56 -20.25 -0.74
N VAL A 402 -5.81 -20.57 -1.79
CA VAL A 402 -6.03 -19.95 -3.11
C VAL A 402 -7.42 -20.31 -3.64
N ASP A 403 -7.98 -19.43 -4.47
CA ASP A 403 -9.17 -19.74 -5.24
C ASP A 403 -8.88 -20.87 -6.25
N MET A 404 -9.85 -21.77 -6.47
CA MET A 404 -9.66 -22.91 -7.36
C MET A 404 -9.31 -22.47 -8.80
N SER A 405 -9.85 -21.34 -9.27
CA SER A 405 -9.55 -20.79 -10.60
C SER A 405 -8.06 -20.42 -10.78
N ALA A 406 -7.32 -20.26 -9.68
CA ALA A 406 -5.90 -19.96 -9.70
C ALA A 406 -5.01 -21.21 -9.81
N VAL A 407 -5.54 -22.41 -9.56
CA VAL A 407 -4.78 -23.66 -9.54
C VAL A 407 -4.01 -23.92 -10.85
N PRO A 408 -4.58 -23.73 -12.05
CA PRO A 408 -3.83 -23.87 -13.30
C PRO A 408 -2.61 -22.94 -13.41
N THR A 409 -2.76 -21.69 -12.94
CA THR A 409 -1.66 -20.70 -12.94
C THR A 409 -0.52 -21.14 -12.02
N ILE A 410 -0.86 -21.71 -10.86
CA ILE A 410 0.12 -22.23 -9.89
C ILE A 410 0.80 -23.48 -10.44
N ILE A 411 0.08 -24.36 -11.14
CA ILE A 411 0.68 -25.54 -11.78
C ILE A 411 1.72 -25.11 -12.81
N GLU A 412 1.43 -24.10 -13.63
CA GLU A 412 2.38 -23.60 -14.61
C GLU A 412 3.65 -23.02 -13.94
N LEU A 413 3.48 -22.29 -12.85
CA LEU A 413 4.59 -21.84 -12.00
C LEU A 413 5.43 -23.03 -11.49
N LEU A 414 4.79 -24.09 -10.98
CA LEU A 414 5.48 -25.27 -10.46
C LEU A 414 6.21 -26.06 -11.56
N LYS A 415 5.66 -26.12 -12.78
CA LYS A 415 6.36 -26.71 -13.93
C LYS A 415 7.61 -25.92 -14.29
N GLN A 416 7.55 -24.59 -14.29
CA GLN A 416 8.72 -23.74 -14.53
C GLN A 416 9.82 -24.02 -13.50
N VAL A 417 9.45 -24.15 -12.22
CA VAL A 417 10.38 -24.55 -11.14
C VAL A 417 10.99 -25.93 -11.36
N PHE A 418 10.23 -26.87 -11.94
CA PHE A 418 10.72 -28.21 -12.22
C PHE A 418 11.67 -28.27 -13.42
N ILE A 419 11.30 -27.59 -14.52
CA ILE A 419 12.09 -27.56 -15.77
C ILE A 419 13.42 -26.86 -15.51
N ALA A 420 13.37 -25.66 -14.91
CA ALA A 420 14.50 -24.84 -14.47
C ALA A 420 15.68 -24.84 -15.47
N PRO A 421 15.50 -24.22 -16.65
CA PRO A 421 16.44 -24.33 -17.75
C PRO A 421 17.83 -23.74 -17.45
N ASP A 422 17.87 -22.67 -16.65
CA ASP A 422 19.10 -21.94 -16.31
C ASP A 422 19.90 -22.55 -15.14
N GLU A 423 19.43 -23.65 -14.55
CA GLU A 423 20.05 -24.26 -13.38
C GLU A 423 21.09 -25.32 -13.74
N LYS A 424 22.05 -25.55 -12.84
CA LYS A 424 23.02 -26.63 -13.01
C LYS A 424 22.47 -27.94 -12.44
N ALA A 425 22.72 -29.04 -13.15
CA ALA A 425 22.40 -30.37 -12.66
C ALA A 425 23.08 -30.64 -11.30
N GLY A 426 22.33 -31.24 -10.37
CA GLY A 426 22.86 -31.60 -9.05
C GLY A 426 21.79 -31.70 -7.97
N LYS A 427 22.21 -32.04 -6.74
CA LYS A 427 21.32 -32.25 -5.58
C LYS A 427 20.41 -31.06 -5.28
N ALA A 428 20.89 -29.84 -5.53
CA ALA A 428 20.10 -28.63 -5.31
C ALA A 428 18.89 -28.57 -6.25
N LEU A 429 19.11 -28.79 -7.55
CA LEU A 429 18.04 -28.84 -8.56
C LEU A 429 17.08 -30.01 -8.30
N ASP A 430 17.61 -31.18 -7.96
CA ASP A 430 16.77 -32.33 -7.58
C ASP A 430 15.83 -31.99 -6.41
N GLY A 431 16.33 -31.23 -5.43
CA GLY A 431 15.51 -30.74 -4.31
C GLY A 431 14.41 -29.77 -4.76
N LYS A 432 14.69 -28.86 -5.71
CA LYS A 432 13.68 -27.94 -6.28
C LYS A 432 12.60 -28.71 -7.03
N ARG A 433 12.99 -29.71 -7.82
CA ARG A 433 12.09 -30.58 -8.57
C ARG A 433 11.20 -31.41 -7.65
N GLN A 434 11.78 -32.01 -6.62
CA GLN A 434 11.02 -32.73 -5.60
C GLN A 434 10.00 -31.80 -4.92
N TRP A 435 10.43 -30.59 -4.53
CA TRP A 435 9.53 -29.60 -3.92
C TRP A 435 8.36 -29.24 -4.84
N ALA A 436 8.60 -29.03 -6.14
CA ALA A 436 7.54 -28.73 -7.10
C ALA A 436 6.52 -29.87 -7.22
N LEU A 437 7.00 -31.12 -7.31
CA LEU A 437 6.12 -32.30 -7.34
C LEU A 437 5.33 -32.47 -6.04
N ASP A 438 5.94 -32.16 -4.88
CA ASP A 438 5.27 -32.17 -3.59
C ASP A 438 4.14 -31.14 -3.52
N GLN A 439 4.35 -29.93 -4.06
CA GLN A 439 3.30 -28.91 -4.14
C GLN A 439 2.18 -29.31 -5.10
N MET A 440 2.50 -29.89 -6.28
CA MET A 440 1.49 -30.40 -7.21
C MET A 440 0.60 -31.47 -6.55
N LEU A 441 1.20 -32.42 -5.83
CA LEU A 441 0.46 -33.42 -5.06
C LEU A 441 -0.40 -32.76 -3.96
N GLY A 442 0.12 -31.73 -3.29
CA GLY A 442 -0.61 -30.95 -2.30
C GLY A 442 -1.87 -30.30 -2.87
N LEU A 443 -1.78 -29.71 -4.06
CA LEU A 443 -2.92 -29.12 -4.77
C LEU A 443 -3.98 -30.17 -5.10
N VAL A 444 -3.59 -31.33 -5.64
CA VAL A 444 -4.53 -32.45 -5.89
C VAL A 444 -5.23 -32.85 -4.60
N ARG A 445 -4.49 -33.12 -3.51
CA ARG A 445 -5.07 -33.51 -2.23
C ARG A 445 -6.04 -32.48 -1.67
N ARG A 446 -5.75 -31.19 -1.85
CA ARG A 446 -6.57 -30.09 -1.34
C ARG A 446 -7.84 -29.87 -2.17
N PHE A 447 -7.74 -29.89 -3.50
CA PHE A 447 -8.78 -29.37 -4.38
C PHE A 447 -9.51 -30.45 -5.19
N HIS A 448 -9.06 -31.72 -5.20
CA HIS A 448 -9.69 -32.75 -6.04
C HIS A 448 -11.21 -32.84 -5.82
N VAL A 449 -11.69 -32.93 -4.57
CA VAL A 449 -13.13 -33.04 -4.28
C VAL A 449 -13.93 -31.88 -4.87
N GLU A 450 -13.43 -30.66 -4.73
CA GLU A 450 -14.08 -29.44 -5.24
C GLU A 450 -14.05 -29.37 -6.77
N ALA A 451 -12.90 -29.67 -7.38
CA ALA A 451 -12.72 -29.78 -8.83
C ALA A 451 -13.70 -30.78 -9.45
N LEU A 452 -13.88 -31.94 -8.81
CA LEU A 452 -14.82 -32.97 -9.23
C LEU A 452 -16.28 -32.51 -9.15
N ALA A 453 -16.67 -31.84 -8.06
CA ALA A 453 -18.01 -31.28 -7.91
C ALA A 453 -18.35 -30.25 -8.99
N ASN A 454 -17.33 -29.51 -9.47
CA ASN A 454 -17.46 -28.47 -10.50
C ASN A 454 -17.17 -28.96 -11.93
N ALA A 455 -16.86 -30.25 -12.11
CA ALA A 455 -16.37 -30.82 -13.36
C ALA A 455 -15.13 -30.12 -13.96
N ASP A 456 -14.33 -29.44 -13.12
CA ASP A 456 -13.10 -28.72 -13.49
C ASP A 456 -11.87 -29.55 -13.07
N VAL A 457 -11.61 -30.62 -13.82
CA VAL A 457 -10.60 -31.64 -13.47
C VAL A 457 -9.39 -31.67 -14.42
N ASP A 458 -9.37 -30.82 -15.44
CA ASP A 458 -8.36 -30.81 -16.50
C ASP A 458 -6.94 -30.58 -15.95
N TRP A 459 -6.82 -29.76 -14.91
CA TRP A 459 -5.56 -29.48 -14.24
C TRP A 459 -4.99 -30.70 -13.49
N ILE A 460 -5.85 -31.63 -13.04
CA ILE A 460 -5.40 -32.90 -12.44
C ILE A 460 -4.84 -33.81 -13.55
N ASP A 461 -5.52 -33.88 -14.68
CA ASP A 461 -5.05 -34.61 -15.87
C ASP A 461 -3.71 -34.06 -16.35
N GLU A 462 -3.53 -32.75 -16.31
CA GLU A 462 -2.28 -32.09 -16.65
C GLU A 462 -1.13 -32.50 -15.73
N ILE A 463 -1.35 -32.54 -14.40
CA ILE A 463 -0.36 -33.03 -13.44
C ILE A 463 -0.01 -34.50 -13.70
N ILE A 464 -1.02 -35.35 -13.95
CA ILE A 464 -0.82 -36.78 -14.25
C ILE A 464 0.01 -36.95 -15.52
N LYS A 465 -0.35 -36.26 -16.61
CA LYS A 465 0.37 -36.27 -17.88
C LYS A 465 1.80 -35.78 -17.72
N PHE A 466 2.01 -34.72 -16.91
CA PHE A 466 3.34 -34.19 -16.60
C PHE A 466 4.21 -35.22 -15.87
N MET A 467 3.68 -35.87 -14.83
CA MET A 467 4.42 -36.91 -14.10
C MET A 467 4.69 -38.15 -14.97
N ILE A 468 3.77 -38.52 -15.87
CA ILE A 468 3.99 -39.59 -16.84
C ILE A 468 5.15 -39.24 -17.78
N ARG A 469 5.10 -38.06 -18.39
CA ARG A 469 6.11 -37.55 -19.34
C ARG A 469 7.52 -37.58 -18.76
N TRP A 470 7.69 -37.20 -17.50
CA TRP A 470 9.00 -37.10 -16.85
C TRP A 470 9.43 -38.35 -16.08
N GLY A 471 8.47 -39.15 -15.59
CA GLY A 471 8.73 -40.39 -14.87
C GLY A 471 9.02 -41.58 -15.79
N PHE A 472 8.27 -41.74 -16.89
CA PHE A 472 8.37 -42.93 -17.75
C PHE A 472 9.21 -42.73 -19.01
N PHE A 473 9.53 -41.49 -19.40
CA PHE A 473 10.22 -41.23 -20.68
C PHE A 473 11.56 -40.51 -20.49
N LYS A 474 12.55 -40.91 -21.29
CA LYS A 474 13.84 -40.22 -21.51
C LYS A 474 13.67 -39.23 -22.64
N ASP A 475 14.27 -38.06 -22.48
CA ASP A 475 14.33 -37.06 -23.54
C ASP A 475 15.42 -37.43 -24.55
N ASN A 476 15.08 -37.40 -25.84
CA ASN A 476 15.97 -37.81 -26.94
C ASN A 476 16.12 -36.61 -27.91
N SER A 477 16.61 -35.46 -27.44
CA SER A 477 16.70 -34.23 -28.22
C SER A 477 18.11 -33.96 -28.78
N GLY A 478 18.58 -34.85 -29.67
CA GLY A 478 19.61 -34.50 -30.66
C GLY A 478 19.07 -33.69 -31.85
N LYS A 479 17.76 -33.39 -31.91
CA LYS A 479 17.15 -32.56 -32.96
C LYS A 479 16.16 -31.56 -32.37
N LYS A 480 16.46 -30.28 -32.58
CA LYS A 480 15.69 -29.08 -32.20
C LYS A 480 14.18 -29.26 -32.47
N ARG A 481 13.35 -28.98 -31.46
CA ARG A 481 11.91 -28.72 -31.61
C ARG A 481 11.67 -27.22 -31.71
N LYS A 482 10.55 -26.83 -32.34
CA LYS A 482 10.07 -25.45 -32.34
C LYS A 482 9.33 -25.20 -31.03
N ILE A 483 9.86 -24.25 -30.28
CA ILE A 483 9.39 -23.63 -29.03
C ILE A 483 9.73 -24.45 -27.75
N ASP A 484 10.67 -23.89 -26.97
CA ASP A 484 10.99 -24.06 -25.54
C ASP A 484 11.69 -25.29 -24.91
N GLU A 485 12.11 -26.33 -25.63
CA GLU A 485 12.80 -27.50 -25.00
C GLU A 485 14.33 -27.56 -25.23
N SER A 486 14.97 -26.55 -25.80
CA SER A 486 16.44 -26.56 -26.04
C SER A 486 17.30 -26.33 -24.79
N GLU A 487 16.69 -26.00 -23.65
CA GLU A 487 17.38 -25.62 -22.41
C GLU A 487 17.04 -26.56 -21.24
N PHE A 488 16.60 -27.80 -21.51
CA PHE A 488 16.22 -28.72 -20.45
C PHE A 488 17.43 -29.41 -19.79
N VAL A 489 17.56 -29.26 -18.47
CA VAL A 489 18.58 -29.95 -17.67
C VAL A 489 18.19 -31.43 -17.45
N PRO A 490 19.02 -32.42 -17.82
CA PRO A 490 18.68 -33.83 -17.68
C PRO A 490 18.22 -34.25 -16.27
N LEU A 491 17.30 -35.21 -16.19
CA LEU A 491 16.80 -35.75 -14.91
C LEU A 491 17.75 -36.78 -14.30
N SER A 492 17.99 -36.66 -12.99
CA SER A 492 18.66 -37.70 -12.21
C SER A 492 17.73 -38.90 -11.96
N HIS A 493 18.29 -40.06 -11.61
CA HIS A 493 17.51 -41.23 -11.20
C HIS A 493 16.57 -40.94 -10.03
N ARG A 494 17.01 -40.08 -9.09
CA ARG A 494 16.20 -39.67 -7.96
C ARG A 494 14.95 -38.92 -8.41
N THR A 495 15.11 -37.91 -9.26
CA THR A 495 13.97 -37.12 -9.74
C THR A 495 12.96 -37.97 -10.52
N VAL A 496 13.44 -38.94 -11.30
CA VAL A 496 12.57 -39.90 -11.99
C VAL A 496 11.72 -40.69 -11.00
N ASN A 497 12.34 -41.23 -9.96
CA ASN A 497 11.64 -41.95 -8.90
C ASN A 497 10.66 -41.05 -8.14
N ASP A 498 11.01 -39.78 -7.93
CA ASP A 498 10.12 -38.80 -7.32
C ASP A 498 8.88 -38.56 -8.21
N CYS A 499 9.05 -38.42 -9.55
CA CYS A 499 7.92 -38.33 -10.49
C CYS A 499 7.01 -39.56 -10.40
N LEU A 500 7.58 -40.77 -10.43
CA LEU A 500 6.82 -42.04 -10.37
C LEU A 500 6.10 -42.21 -9.02
N GLY A 501 6.78 -41.91 -7.92
CA GLY A 501 6.20 -41.98 -6.58
C GLY A 501 5.05 -40.99 -6.39
N ARG A 502 5.19 -39.77 -6.92
CA ARG A 502 4.13 -38.75 -6.85
C ARG A 502 2.99 -39.03 -7.82
N PHE A 503 3.26 -39.60 -8.99
CA PHE A 503 2.22 -40.12 -9.88
C PHE A 503 1.31 -41.12 -9.17
N ASN A 504 1.89 -42.13 -8.52
CA ASN A 504 1.12 -43.12 -7.75
C ASN A 504 0.34 -42.47 -6.58
N SER A 505 0.95 -41.48 -5.92
CA SER A 505 0.31 -40.73 -4.82
C SER A 505 -0.88 -39.89 -5.30
N VAL A 506 -0.78 -39.28 -6.50
CA VAL A 506 -1.86 -38.54 -7.14
C VAL A 506 -2.99 -39.50 -7.48
N LEU A 507 -2.70 -40.62 -8.14
CA LEU A 507 -3.72 -41.64 -8.47
C LEU A 507 -4.42 -42.18 -7.22
N SER A 508 -3.68 -42.41 -6.14
CA SER A 508 -4.26 -42.83 -4.86
C SER A 508 -5.18 -41.76 -4.25
N ALA A 509 -4.84 -40.48 -4.38
CA ALA A 509 -5.67 -39.39 -3.87
C ALA A 509 -7.03 -39.29 -4.60
N VAL A 510 -7.06 -39.60 -5.90
CA VAL A 510 -8.27 -39.53 -6.72
C VAL A 510 -8.95 -40.89 -6.94
N LEU A 511 -8.46 -41.96 -6.30
CA LEU A 511 -8.88 -43.35 -6.56
C LEU A 511 -10.40 -43.56 -6.41
N ASN A 512 -10.99 -42.96 -5.38
CA ASN A 512 -12.40 -43.12 -5.03
C ASN A 512 -13.30 -42.05 -5.65
N THR A 513 -12.83 -41.37 -6.69
CA THR A 513 -13.56 -40.27 -7.33
C THR A 513 -13.87 -40.58 -8.79
N ALA A 514 -15.11 -40.32 -9.20
CA ALA A 514 -15.56 -40.57 -10.57
C ALA A 514 -15.20 -39.38 -11.47
N ARG A 515 -14.49 -39.63 -12.58
CA ARG A 515 -14.20 -38.58 -13.57
C ARG A 515 -15.49 -38.15 -14.30
N PRO A 516 -15.55 -36.91 -14.81
CA PRO A 516 -16.69 -36.45 -15.62
C PRO A 516 -16.94 -37.28 -16.88
N ASP A 517 -15.89 -37.90 -17.45
CA ASP A 517 -15.96 -38.76 -18.64
C ASP A 517 -16.36 -40.22 -18.33
N SER A 518 -16.79 -40.52 -17.09
CA SER A 518 -17.16 -41.86 -16.62
C SER A 518 -16.03 -42.90 -16.62
N ASN A 519 -14.79 -42.50 -16.90
CA ASN A 519 -13.62 -43.37 -16.79
C ASN A 519 -13.02 -43.35 -15.37
N THR A 520 -12.18 -44.33 -15.05
CA THR A 520 -11.32 -44.23 -13.86
C THR A 520 -10.07 -43.40 -14.17
N TRP A 521 -9.54 -42.73 -13.15
CA TRP A 521 -8.26 -42.00 -13.26
C TRP A 521 -7.10 -42.88 -13.71
N ALA A 522 -7.06 -44.12 -13.22
CA ALA A 522 -6.07 -45.11 -13.65
C ALA A 522 -6.22 -45.47 -15.14
N TYR A 523 -7.45 -45.65 -15.62
CA TYR A 523 -7.72 -45.95 -17.03
C TYR A 523 -7.30 -44.80 -17.95
N ALA A 524 -7.63 -43.56 -17.59
CA ALA A 524 -7.22 -42.39 -18.36
C ALA A 524 -5.69 -42.20 -18.38
N ALA A 525 -5.03 -42.38 -17.24
CA ALA A 525 -3.57 -42.35 -17.14
C ALA A 525 -2.91 -43.44 -17.99
N TRP A 526 -3.45 -44.67 -17.96
CA TRP A 526 -3.00 -45.78 -18.79
C TRP A 526 -3.17 -45.49 -20.28
N ASN A 527 -4.32 -44.96 -20.69
CA ASN A 527 -4.57 -44.62 -22.09
C ASN A 527 -3.60 -43.54 -22.59
N TYR A 528 -3.29 -42.53 -21.78
CA TYR A 528 -2.27 -41.52 -22.12
C TYR A 528 -0.86 -42.12 -22.19
N LEU A 529 -0.48 -42.96 -21.22
CA LEU A 529 0.79 -43.68 -21.27
C LEU A 529 0.89 -44.54 -22.54
N SER A 530 -0.16 -45.30 -22.84
CA SER A 530 -0.27 -46.16 -24.02
C SER A 530 -0.25 -45.37 -25.34
N SER A 531 -0.89 -44.21 -25.40
CA SER A 531 -0.81 -43.33 -26.58
C SER A 531 0.61 -42.80 -26.79
N MET A 532 1.30 -42.39 -25.72
CA MET A 532 2.71 -41.98 -25.80
C MET A 532 3.66 -43.13 -26.20
N MET A 533 3.33 -44.37 -25.84
CA MET A 533 4.07 -45.57 -26.26
C MET A 533 3.75 -45.98 -27.70
N SER A 534 2.52 -45.74 -28.17
CA SER A 534 1.98 -46.18 -29.46
C SER A 534 2.05 -45.14 -30.58
N GLU A 535 2.37 -43.87 -30.27
CA GLU A 535 2.94 -42.92 -31.25
C GLU A 535 4.23 -43.54 -31.82
N ARG A 536 4.03 -44.40 -32.83
CA ARG A 536 5.03 -45.24 -33.48
C ARG A 536 6.22 -44.36 -33.87
N PHE A 537 7.38 -44.55 -33.21
CA PHE A 537 8.63 -43.80 -33.37
C PHE A 537 8.71 -42.40 -32.73
N SER A 538 8.05 -42.17 -31.60
CA SER A 538 8.18 -40.91 -30.86
C SER A 538 9.63 -40.66 -30.39
N ARG A 539 10.04 -39.38 -30.37
CA ARG A 539 11.41 -38.91 -30.02
C ARG A 539 11.76 -39.11 -28.54
N LEU A 540 11.13 -40.05 -27.84
CA LEU A 540 11.21 -40.29 -26.40
C LEU A 540 11.36 -41.79 -26.16
N ARG A 541 12.42 -42.21 -25.44
CA ARG A 541 12.63 -43.63 -25.08
C ARG A 541 12.01 -43.92 -23.72
N ILE A 542 11.30 -45.03 -23.58
CA ILE A 542 10.80 -45.49 -22.28
C ILE A 542 11.99 -45.73 -21.32
N ARG A 543 11.86 -45.27 -20.07
CA ARG A 543 12.74 -45.60 -18.95
C ARG A 543 12.29 -46.98 -18.43
N VAL A 544 12.84 -48.04 -19.02
CA VAL A 544 12.75 -49.39 -18.45
C VAL A 544 13.56 -49.44 -17.16
#